data_AF-A0A7X9DP26-F1
#
_entry.id   AF-A0A7X9DP26-F1
#
_cell.length_a   1.000
_cell.length_b   1.000
_cell.length_c   1.000
_cell.angle_alpha   90.00
_cell.angle_beta   90.00
_cell.angle_gamma   90.00
#
_symmetry.space_group_name_H-M   'P 1'
#
loop_
_entity.id
_entity.type
_entity.pdbx_description
1 polymer ?
#
loop_
_entity_poly.entity_id
_entity_poly.type
_entity_poly.pdbx_seq_one_letter_code
_entity_poly.pdbx_strand_id
1 'polypeptide(L)'
;MKQRTATFGILFDGMMKMRSFIKAFLFFLPVTLCAQTAEKNDFIVMPGRVLDGDTVLLANIKEVYIFPKPKFTSRKAEYHYWKLVRDLRIVYPYARLAKVKLDELNREFVALPNDKARKEYAKKVEKQLRAEYEDQLKSLTITQGKLLIKLIDRETGKTSYTLVKELRGSFQAAFWQTVAGIFGSSLKVNYDPNGKDAEIEKIVRKIELGYL
;
A
#
# COMPACT_ATOMS: atom_id res chain seq x y z
N MET A 1 53.33 -66.72 -56.13
CA MET A 1 53.56 -65.39 -56.73
C MET A 1 52.63 -64.40 -56.04
N LYS A 2 53.21 -63.40 -55.40
CA LYS A 2 52.66 -62.54 -54.36
C LYS A 2 51.98 -61.31 -55.00
N GLN A 3 51.01 -60.74 -54.27
CA GLN A 3 50.50 -59.36 -54.40
C GLN A 3 49.50 -59.07 -55.54
N ARG A 4 48.20 -59.13 -55.20
CA ARG A 4 47.17 -58.20 -55.71
C ARG A 4 45.84 -58.24 -54.93
N THR A 5 45.82 -58.82 -53.73
CA THR A 5 44.62 -58.92 -52.88
C THR A 5 44.49 -57.81 -51.83
N ALA A 6 45.46 -56.89 -51.74
CA ALA A 6 45.55 -55.94 -50.63
C ALA A 6 44.90 -54.56 -50.90
N THR A 7 44.58 -54.18 -52.13
CA THR A 7 44.07 -52.84 -52.46
C THR A 7 42.54 -52.73 -52.46
N PHE A 8 41.80 -53.83 -52.64
CA PHE A 8 40.33 -53.79 -52.68
C PHE A 8 39.68 -53.81 -51.28
N GLY A 9 40.36 -54.40 -50.28
CA GLY A 9 39.86 -54.47 -48.89
C GLY A 9 39.90 -53.12 -48.15
N ILE A 10 40.87 -52.25 -48.48
CA ILE A 10 41.07 -50.95 -47.82
C ILE A 10 39.98 -49.94 -48.26
N LEU A 11 39.52 -50.02 -49.50
CA LEU A 11 38.42 -49.18 -50.02
C LEU A 11 37.06 -49.56 -49.42
N PHE A 12 36.81 -50.84 -49.16
CA PHE A 12 35.54 -51.30 -48.59
C PHE A 12 35.44 -51.04 -47.07
N ASP A 13 36.55 -51.18 -46.34
CA ASP A 13 36.59 -50.87 -44.89
C ASP A 13 36.46 -49.35 -44.62
N GLY A 14 37.03 -48.51 -45.48
CA GLY A 14 36.83 -47.05 -45.44
C GLY A 14 35.38 -46.65 -45.69
N MET A 15 34.69 -47.31 -46.63
CA MET A 15 33.29 -47.02 -46.95
C MET A 15 32.32 -47.47 -45.85
N MET A 16 32.64 -48.56 -45.13
CA MET A 16 31.90 -49.03 -43.94
C MET A 16 32.10 -48.11 -42.73
N LYS A 17 33.34 -47.64 -42.48
CA LYS A 17 33.63 -46.67 -41.40
C LYS A 17 32.98 -45.31 -41.65
N MET A 18 32.91 -44.85 -42.90
CA MET A 18 32.23 -43.59 -43.27
C MET A 18 30.72 -43.64 -42.99
N ARG A 19 30.05 -44.78 -43.24
CA ARG A 19 28.62 -44.97 -42.91
C ARG A 19 28.39 -45.04 -41.40
N SER A 20 29.31 -45.62 -40.63
CA SER A 20 29.25 -45.59 -39.15
C SER A 20 29.53 -44.20 -38.58
N PHE A 21 30.44 -43.43 -39.19
CA PHE A 21 30.70 -42.03 -38.80
C PHE A 21 29.51 -41.12 -39.10
N ILE A 22 28.84 -41.31 -40.24
CA ILE A 22 27.62 -40.55 -40.58
C ILE A 22 26.48 -40.89 -39.60
N LYS A 23 26.33 -42.16 -39.20
CA LYS A 23 25.36 -42.55 -38.15
C LYS A 23 25.71 -41.97 -36.78
N ALA A 24 26.99 -41.92 -36.42
CA ALA A 24 27.45 -41.32 -35.18
C ALA A 24 27.26 -39.80 -35.17
N PHE A 25 27.47 -39.13 -36.32
CA PHE A 25 27.25 -37.70 -36.48
C PHE A 25 25.76 -37.34 -36.48
N LEU A 26 24.89 -38.19 -37.04
CA LEU A 26 23.44 -38.05 -36.93
C LEU A 26 22.92 -38.31 -35.51
N PHE A 27 23.63 -39.12 -34.71
CA PHE A 27 23.28 -39.40 -33.32
C PHE A 27 23.73 -38.30 -32.36
N PHE A 28 24.70 -37.48 -32.74
CA PHE A 28 25.24 -36.38 -31.94
C PHE A 28 24.72 -34.99 -32.32
N LEU A 29 23.70 -34.90 -33.18
CA LEU A 29 22.94 -33.66 -33.35
C LEU A 29 21.86 -33.64 -32.26
N PRO A 30 22.03 -32.90 -31.14
CA PRO A 30 20.92 -32.71 -30.23
C PRO A 30 19.95 -31.80 -30.99
N VAL A 31 18.93 -32.41 -31.58
CA VAL A 31 17.74 -31.70 -32.00
C VAL A 31 17.07 -31.23 -30.71
N THR A 32 17.53 -30.09 -30.19
CA THR A 32 16.81 -29.29 -29.21
C THR A 32 15.62 -28.65 -29.90
N LEU A 33 14.67 -29.49 -30.32
CA LEU A 33 13.29 -29.11 -30.59
C LEU A 33 12.59 -28.90 -29.24
N CYS A 34 12.97 -27.84 -28.53
CA CYS A 34 12.09 -27.20 -27.56
C CYS A 34 11.45 -25.99 -28.23
N ALA A 35 10.65 -26.24 -29.27
CA ALA A 35 9.84 -25.23 -29.96
C ALA A 35 8.37 -25.29 -29.50
N GLN A 36 8.14 -25.57 -28.21
CA GLN A 36 6.89 -25.21 -27.56
C GLN A 36 7.19 -24.02 -26.65
N THR A 37 7.22 -22.82 -27.24
CA THR A 37 6.84 -21.63 -26.46
C THR A 37 5.42 -21.89 -26.01
N ALA A 38 5.23 -22.19 -24.72
CA ALA A 38 3.90 -22.16 -24.14
C ALA A 38 3.32 -20.78 -24.46
N GLU A 39 2.33 -20.72 -25.34
CA GLU A 39 1.50 -19.53 -25.48
C GLU A 39 0.97 -19.25 -24.08
N LYS A 40 1.50 -18.19 -23.48
CA LYS A 40 1.00 -17.66 -22.24
C LYS A 40 -0.34 -17.04 -22.59
N ASN A 41 -1.37 -17.87 -22.61
CA ASN A 41 -2.74 -17.38 -22.71
C ASN A 41 -2.99 -16.59 -21.43
N ASP A 42 -2.90 -15.26 -21.53
CA ASP A 42 -3.24 -14.32 -20.46
C ASP A 42 -4.77 -14.34 -20.28
N PHE A 43 -5.31 -15.45 -19.75
CA PHE A 43 -6.70 -15.54 -19.37
C PHE A 43 -6.90 -14.77 -18.05
N ILE A 44 -7.72 -13.73 -18.09
CA ILE A 44 -8.15 -13.03 -16.88
C ILE A 44 -9.29 -13.83 -16.25
N VAL A 45 -8.98 -14.60 -15.21
CA VAL A 45 -10.00 -15.31 -14.42
C VAL A 45 -10.80 -14.28 -13.62
N MET A 46 -12.09 -14.16 -13.92
CA MET A 46 -12.98 -13.23 -13.23
C MET A 46 -14.13 -13.98 -12.56
N PRO A 47 -14.56 -13.56 -11.37
CA PRO A 47 -15.76 -14.12 -10.74
C PRO A 47 -16.98 -13.86 -11.64
N GLY A 48 -17.82 -14.86 -11.86
CA GLY A 48 -19.06 -14.74 -12.60
C GLY A 48 -20.28 -15.04 -11.73
N ARG A 49 -21.45 -14.49 -12.08
CA ARG A 49 -22.75 -14.84 -11.50
C ARG A 49 -23.70 -15.21 -12.64
N VAL A 50 -24.40 -16.33 -12.50
CA VAL A 50 -25.47 -16.71 -13.44
C VAL A 50 -26.74 -15.92 -13.06
N LEU A 51 -27.26 -15.14 -14.00
CA LEU A 51 -28.52 -14.39 -13.89
C LEU A 51 -29.43 -14.86 -15.04
N ASP A 52 -30.62 -15.36 -14.71
CA ASP A 52 -31.64 -15.81 -15.69
C ASP A 52 -31.13 -16.80 -16.76
N GLY A 53 -30.17 -17.65 -16.40
CA GLY A 53 -29.56 -18.64 -17.31
C GLY A 53 -28.32 -18.14 -18.06
N ASP A 54 -28.02 -16.85 -18.00
CA ASP A 54 -26.84 -16.24 -18.62
C ASP A 54 -25.72 -16.01 -17.60
N THR A 55 -24.46 -16.23 -18.01
CA THR A 55 -23.30 -16.01 -17.14
C THR A 55 -22.79 -14.57 -17.28
N VAL A 56 -22.96 -13.78 -16.22
CA VAL A 56 -22.49 -12.39 -16.14
C VAL A 56 -21.16 -12.33 -15.40
N LEU A 57 -20.16 -11.73 -16.04
CA LEU A 57 -18.84 -11.51 -15.44
C LEU A 57 -18.86 -10.31 -14.48
N LEU A 58 -18.25 -10.47 -13.31
CA LEU A 58 -18.08 -9.41 -12.33
C LEU A 58 -16.66 -8.84 -12.42
N ALA A 59 -16.55 -7.64 -12.97
CA ALA A 59 -15.31 -6.87 -12.98
C ALA A 59 -15.32 -5.86 -11.84
N ASN A 60 -14.32 -5.94 -10.94
CA ASN A 60 -14.05 -4.85 -10.01
C ASN A 60 -13.24 -3.77 -10.75
N ILE A 61 -13.94 -2.75 -11.24
CA ILE A 61 -13.30 -1.60 -11.88
C ILE A 61 -12.72 -0.72 -10.77
N LYS A 62 -11.45 -0.32 -10.92
CA LYS A 62 -10.84 0.66 -10.01
C LYS A 62 -11.55 1.99 -10.18
N GLU A 63 -11.98 2.58 -9.07
CA GLU A 63 -12.59 3.91 -9.09
C GLU A 63 -11.60 4.94 -9.65
N VAL A 64 -12.03 5.70 -10.65
CA VAL A 64 -11.22 6.75 -11.29
C VAL A 64 -11.66 8.10 -10.76
N TYR A 65 -10.76 8.80 -10.07
CA TYR A 65 -11.01 10.15 -9.59
C TYR A 65 -10.61 11.16 -10.66
N ILE A 66 -11.58 11.90 -11.19
CA ILE A 66 -11.34 13.01 -12.11
C ILE A 66 -11.30 14.31 -11.30
N PHE A 67 -10.10 14.87 -11.15
CA PHE A 67 -9.94 16.16 -10.47
C PHE A 67 -9.83 17.29 -11.49
N PRO A 68 -10.80 18.23 -11.56
CA PRO A 68 -10.64 19.42 -12.37
C PRO A 68 -9.46 20.26 -11.83
N LYS A 69 -8.82 21.01 -12.74
CA LYS A 69 -7.80 22.00 -12.35
C LYS A 69 -8.44 23.01 -11.37
N PRO A 70 -7.78 23.33 -10.24
CA PRO A 70 -8.34 24.26 -9.27
C PRO A 70 -8.47 25.64 -9.93
N LYS A 71 -9.66 26.24 -9.82
CA LYS A 71 -9.91 27.63 -10.22
C LYS A 71 -9.97 28.47 -8.95
N PHE A 72 -9.05 29.43 -8.82
CA PHE A 72 -8.99 30.29 -7.65
C PHE A 72 -9.71 31.61 -7.93
N THR A 73 -10.54 32.05 -6.98
CA THR A 73 -11.23 33.35 -7.06
C THR A 73 -10.30 34.53 -6.75
N SER A 74 -9.19 34.29 -6.04
CA SER A 74 -8.22 35.31 -5.67
C SER A 74 -6.84 34.71 -5.36
N ARG A 75 -5.78 35.54 -5.39
CA ARG A 75 -4.43 35.16 -4.93
C ARG A 75 -4.41 34.65 -3.48
N LYS A 76 -5.29 35.20 -2.63
CA LYS A 76 -5.42 34.76 -1.24
C LYS A 76 -5.97 33.32 -1.16
N ALA A 77 -6.99 33.00 -1.95
CA ALA A 77 -7.54 31.65 -2.02
C ALA A 77 -6.51 30.63 -2.53
N GLU A 78 -5.75 31.00 -3.57
CA GLU A 78 -4.64 30.20 -4.08
C GLU A 78 -3.56 29.94 -3.01
N TYR A 79 -3.13 30.99 -2.29
CA TYR A 79 -2.17 30.85 -1.20
C TYR A 79 -2.68 29.90 -0.10
N HIS A 80 -3.93 30.03 0.31
CA HIS A 80 -4.52 29.15 1.33
C HIS A 80 -4.57 27.70 0.86
N TYR A 81 -4.94 27.44 -0.40
CA TYR A 81 -4.95 26.10 -0.98
C TYR A 81 -3.55 25.47 -0.97
N TRP A 82 -2.53 26.17 -1.47
CA TRP A 82 -1.16 25.63 -1.51
C TRP A 82 -0.54 25.49 -0.12
N LYS A 83 -0.89 26.37 0.82
CA LYS A 83 -0.54 26.19 2.22
C LYS A 83 -1.16 24.91 2.79
N LEU A 84 -2.44 24.66 2.53
CA LEU A 84 -3.12 23.44 2.96
C LEU A 84 -2.49 22.19 2.34
N VAL A 85 -2.18 22.20 1.04
CA VAL A 85 -1.47 21.11 0.36
C VAL A 85 -0.12 20.81 1.04
N ARG A 86 0.68 21.84 1.32
CA ARG A 86 1.96 21.70 2.00
C ARG A 86 1.80 21.09 3.39
N ASP A 87 0.86 21.62 4.19
CA ASP A 87 0.62 21.13 5.54
C ASP A 87 0.15 19.68 5.51
N LEU A 88 -0.75 19.31 4.60
CA LEU A 88 -1.22 17.93 4.41
C LEU A 88 -0.10 16.98 3.98
N ARG A 89 0.81 17.39 3.09
CA ARG A 89 1.98 16.58 2.71
C ARG A 89 2.91 16.29 3.89
N ILE A 90 3.01 17.23 4.84
CA ILE A 90 3.79 17.03 6.07
C ILE A 90 3.05 16.09 7.01
N VAL A 91 1.76 16.31 7.25
CA VAL A 91 1.03 15.59 8.31
C VAL A 91 0.50 14.21 7.92
N TYR A 92 0.24 13.98 6.63
CA TYR A 92 -0.39 12.74 6.16
C TYR A 92 0.45 11.47 6.42
N PRO A 93 1.78 11.46 6.24
CA PRO A 93 2.61 10.31 6.61
C PRO A 93 2.50 9.95 8.09
N TYR A 94 2.45 10.94 8.98
CA TYR A 94 2.27 10.71 10.42
C TYR A 94 0.89 10.11 10.73
N ALA A 95 -0.17 10.56 10.05
CA ALA A 95 -1.50 9.98 10.23
C ALA A 95 -1.55 8.49 9.82
N ARG A 96 -0.86 8.13 8.74
CA ARG A 96 -0.74 6.74 8.28
C ARG A 96 0.03 5.87 9.26
N LEU A 97 1.14 6.37 9.82
CA LEU A 97 1.89 5.68 10.86
C LEU A 97 1.05 5.50 12.14
N ALA A 98 0.36 6.56 12.54
CA ALA A 98 -0.52 6.53 13.70
C ALA A 98 -1.63 5.49 13.55
N LYS A 99 -2.25 5.36 12.36
CA LYS A 99 -3.23 4.30 12.08
C LYS A 99 -2.67 2.91 12.38
N VAL A 100 -1.52 2.58 11.81
CA VAL A 100 -0.88 1.26 12.01
C VAL A 100 -0.63 1.00 13.49
N LYS A 101 -0.05 1.98 14.19
CA LYS A 101 0.22 1.87 15.63
C LYS A 101 -1.04 1.74 16.47
N LEU A 102 -2.07 2.52 16.16
CA LEU A 102 -3.34 2.44 16.87
C LEU A 102 -4.03 1.11 16.63
N ASP A 103 -3.98 0.56 15.42
CA ASP A 103 -4.54 -0.75 15.10
C ASP A 103 -3.79 -1.90 15.80
N GLU A 104 -2.47 -1.77 16.02
CA GLU A 104 -1.69 -2.70 16.84
C GLU A 104 -2.15 -2.64 18.30
N LEU A 105 -2.14 -1.44 18.90
CA LEU A 105 -2.50 -1.21 20.29
C LEU A 105 -3.97 -1.54 20.59
N ASN A 106 -4.86 -1.35 19.63
CA ASN A 106 -6.28 -1.63 19.79
C ASN A 106 -6.56 -3.12 19.93
N ARG A 107 -5.77 -3.99 19.30
CA ARG A 107 -5.90 -5.46 19.47
C ARG A 107 -5.64 -5.87 20.91
N GLU A 108 -4.59 -5.32 21.52
CA GLU A 108 -4.27 -5.55 22.92
C GLU A 108 -5.34 -4.94 23.83
N PHE A 109 -5.78 -3.71 23.54
CA PHE A 109 -6.78 -3.00 24.34
C PHE A 109 -8.13 -3.73 24.41
N VAL A 110 -8.60 -4.29 23.30
CA VAL A 110 -9.88 -5.02 23.23
C VAL A 110 -9.80 -6.37 23.95
N ALA A 111 -8.62 -6.97 24.06
CA ALA A 111 -8.41 -8.23 24.79
C ALA A 111 -8.41 -8.07 26.31
N LEU A 112 -8.39 -6.82 26.83
CA LEU A 112 -8.34 -6.57 28.27
C LEU A 112 -9.70 -6.88 28.94
N PRO A 113 -9.70 -7.58 30.09
CA PRO A 113 -10.91 -8.10 30.70
C PRO A 113 -11.77 -7.03 31.40
N ASN A 114 -11.14 -6.00 31.98
CA ASN A 114 -11.78 -5.06 32.90
C ASN A 114 -11.47 -3.60 32.55
N ASP A 115 -12.39 -2.69 32.90
CA ASP A 115 -12.22 -1.23 32.68
C ASP A 115 -11.00 -0.64 33.39
N LYS A 116 -10.66 -1.16 34.57
CA LYS A 116 -9.46 -0.73 35.29
C LYS A 116 -8.19 -1.06 34.49
N ALA A 117 -8.12 -2.28 33.93
CA ALA A 117 -6.99 -2.70 33.11
C ALA A 117 -6.91 -1.87 31.81
N ARG A 118 -8.06 -1.55 31.20
CA ARG A 118 -8.14 -0.66 30.02
C ARG A 118 -7.59 0.74 30.30
N LYS A 119 -7.94 1.34 31.44
CA LYS A 119 -7.42 2.65 31.87
C LYS A 119 -5.92 2.63 32.14
N GLU A 120 -5.43 1.60 32.84
CA GLU A 120 -4.01 1.42 33.11
C GLU A 120 -3.21 1.23 31.81
N TYR A 121 -3.73 0.43 30.88
CA TYR A 121 -3.14 0.24 29.56
C TYR A 121 -3.12 1.54 28.75
N ALA A 122 -4.25 2.26 28.68
CA ALA A 122 -4.33 3.55 27.99
C ALA A 122 -3.30 4.54 28.54
N LYS A 123 -3.13 4.63 29.86
CA LYS A 123 -2.11 5.49 30.48
C LYS A 123 -0.67 5.05 30.16
N LYS A 124 -0.42 3.74 30.09
CA LYS A 124 0.89 3.21 29.68
C LYS A 124 1.21 3.58 28.23
N VAL A 125 0.26 3.36 27.32
CA VAL A 125 0.36 3.70 25.90
C VAL A 125 0.55 5.20 25.71
N GLU A 126 -0.22 6.02 26.42
CA GLU A 126 -0.08 7.47 26.41
C GLU A 126 1.35 7.90 26.77
N LYS A 127 1.89 7.37 27.88
CA LYS A 127 3.26 7.68 28.31
C LYS A 127 4.30 7.27 27.26
N GLN A 128 4.12 6.12 26.63
CA GLN A 128 5.01 5.63 25.58
C GLN A 128 4.95 6.51 24.32
N LEU A 129 3.74 6.77 23.82
CA LEU A 129 3.53 7.64 22.65
C LEU A 129 4.06 9.04 22.89
N ARG A 130 3.88 9.57 24.10
CA ARG A 130 4.45 10.86 24.47
C ARG A 130 5.97 10.83 24.43
N ALA A 131 6.62 9.85 25.06
CA ALA A 131 8.08 9.76 25.05
C ALA A 131 8.66 9.64 23.63
N GLU A 132 7.97 8.96 22.72
CA GLU A 132 8.43 8.72 21.34
C GLU A 132 8.12 9.89 20.39
N TYR A 133 6.97 10.53 20.53
CA TYR A 133 6.46 11.50 19.56
C TYR A 133 6.35 12.94 20.09
N GLU A 134 6.62 13.22 21.37
CA GLU A 134 6.47 14.56 21.95
C GLU A 134 7.27 15.63 21.18
N ASP A 135 8.52 15.36 20.83
CA ASP A 135 9.36 16.32 20.10
C ASP A 135 8.89 16.52 18.66
N GLN A 136 8.45 15.44 18.00
CA GLN A 136 7.88 15.50 16.65
C GLN A 136 6.58 16.31 16.66
N LEU A 137 5.71 16.09 17.64
CA LEU A 137 4.45 16.82 17.79
C LEU A 137 4.68 18.29 18.15
N LYS A 138 5.71 18.61 18.94
CA LYS A 138 6.12 19.99 19.24
C LYS A 138 6.67 20.74 18.01
N SER A 139 7.27 20.02 17.07
CA SER A 139 7.77 20.63 15.82
C SER A 139 6.65 21.08 14.87
N LEU A 140 5.44 20.51 15.02
CA LEU A 140 4.30 20.85 14.19
C LEU A 140 3.67 22.19 14.60
N THR A 141 3.24 22.96 13.60
CA THR A 141 2.44 24.15 13.88
C THR A 141 1.05 23.76 14.41
N ILE A 142 0.39 24.71 15.09
CA ILE A 142 -1.00 24.57 15.57
C ILE A 142 -1.96 24.09 14.46
N THR A 143 -1.79 24.60 13.23
CA THR A 143 -2.66 24.22 12.10
C THR A 143 -2.39 22.79 11.65
N GLN A 144 -1.12 22.40 11.58
CA GLN A 144 -0.71 21.04 11.22
C GLN A 144 -1.16 20.03 12.27
N GLY A 145 -1.02 20.33 13.56
CA GLY A 145 -1.54 19.49 14.64
C GLY A 145 -3.04 19.24 14.50
N LYS A 146 -3.83 20.29 14.19
CA LYS A 146 -5.28 20.16 13.93
C LYS A 146 -5.58 19.24 12.74
N LEU A 147 -4.83 19.37 11.65
CA LEU A 147 -4.98 18.51 10.47
C LEU A 147 -4.59 17.06 10.78
N LEU A 148 -3.51 16.85 11.54
CA LEU A 148 -3.05 15.52 11.93
C LEU A 148 -4.15 14.73 12.67
N ILE A 149 -4.82 15.34 13.64
CA ILE A 149 -5.93 14.69 14.38
C ILE A 149 -7.04 14.27 13.44
N LYS A 150 -7.45 15.17 12.53
CA LYS A 150 -8.51 14.92 11.55
C LYS A 150 -8.16 13.76 10.62
N LEU A 151 -6.90 13.71 10.17
CA LEU A 151 -6.43 12.61 9.33
C LEU A 151 -6.31 11.30 10.09
N ILE A 152 -5.92 11.31 11.37
CA ILE A 152 -5.95 10.12 12.21
C ILE A 152 -7.39 9.60 12.33
N ASP A 153 -8.35 10.50 12.55
CA ASP A 153 -9.78 10.16 12.61
C ASP A 153 -10.28 9.57 11.28
N ARG A 154 -9.90 10.17 10.13
CA ARG A 154 -10.15 9.64 8.78
C ARG A 154 -9.59 8.23 8.60
N GLU A 155 -8.34 8.02 8.99
CA GLU A 155 -7.61 6.78 8.74
C GLU A 155 -8.07 5.62 9.64
N THR A 156 -8.40 5.92 10.89
CA THR A 156 -8.77 4.92 11.90
C THR A 156 -10.26 4.58 11.88
N GLY A 157 -11.11 5.51 11.45
CA GLY A 157 -12.56 5.31 11.37
C GLY A 157 -13.13 4.73 12.66
N LYS A 158 -13.83 3.59 12.54
CA LYS A 158 -14.49 2.92 13.69
C LYS A 158 -13.59 1.94 14.45
N THR A 159 -12.57 1.37 13.81
CA THR A 159 -11.82 0.22 14.34
C THR A 159 -11.06 0.56 15.61
N SER A 160 -10.44 1.74 15.65
CA SER A 160 -9.59 2.19 16.76
C SER A 160 -10.21 3.36 17.54
N TYR A 161 -11.47 3.71 17.25
CA TYR A 161 -12.18 4.83 17.87
C TYR A 161 -12.27 4.70 19.40
N THR A 162 -12.51 3.50 19.92
CA THR A 162 -12.61 3.23 21.36
C THR A 162 -11.30 3.48 22.10
N LEU A 163 -10.18 2.92 21.62
CA LEU A 163 -8.87 3.16 22.21
C LEU A 163 -8.47 4.63 22.06
N VAL A 164 -8.65 5.21 20.88
CA VAL A 164 -8.36 6.63 20.63
C VAL A 164 -9.17 7.54 21.55
N LYS A 165 -10.46 7.23 21.78
CA LYS A 165 -11.31 7.98 22.72
C LYS A 165 -10.83 7.84 24.17
N GLU A 166 -10.42 6.65 24.60
CA GLU A 166 -9.90 6.41 25.94
C GLU A 166 -8.56 7.12 26.16
N LEU A 167 -7.66 7.06 25.17
CA LEU A 167 -6.42 7.83 25.14
C LEU A 167 -6.73 9.33 25.21
N ARG A 168 -7.61 9.84 24.34
CA ARG A 168 -8.11 11.25 24.32
C ARG A 168 -8.63 11.70 25.70
N GLY A 169 -9.34 10.84 26.42
CA GLY A 169 -9.86 11.13 27.77
C GLY A 169 -8.81 11.02 28.89
N SER A 170 -7.78 10.20 28.69
CA SER A 170 -6.74 9.91 29.68
C SER A 170 -5.50 10.80 29.54
N PHE A 171 -5.30 11.47 28.40
CA PHE A 171 -4.18 12.39 28.19
C PHE A 171 -4.05 13.37 29.36
N GLN A 172 -2.90 13.39 30.02
CA GLN A 172 -2.67 14.21 31.21
C GLN A 172 -2.93 15.70 30.94
N ALA A 173 -3.53 16.38 31.93
CA ALA A 173 -3.83 17.82 31.92
C ALA A 173 -2.62 18.72 31.57
N ALA A 174 -1.38 18.26 31.82
CA ALA A 174 -0.17 18.98 31.46
C ALA A 174 0.09 19.00 29.94
N PHE A 175 -0.20 17.90 29.23
CA PHE A 175 -0.21 17.90 27.76
C PHE A 175 -1.31 18.86 27.27
N TRP A 176 -2.49 18.81 27.90
CA TRP A 176 -3.58 19.75 27.61
C TRP A 176 -3.26 21.20 27.94
N GLN A 177 -2.38 21.59 28.85
CA GLN A 177 -2.07 23.03 29.02
C GLN A 177 -1.30 23.59 27.82
N THR A 178 -0.38 22.82 27.24
CA THR A 178 0.36 23.18 26.01
C THR A 178 -0.53 23.05 24.76
N VAL A 179 -1.50 22.14 24.82
CA VAL A 179 -2.28 21.70 23.66
C VAL A 179 -3.73 22.24 23.68
N ALA A 180 -4.28 22.74 24.79
CA ALA A 180 -5.67 23.20 24.92
C ALA A 180 -5.97 24.48 24.15
N GLY A 181 -4.98 25.37 23.96
CA GLY A 181 -5.14 26.49 23.01
C GLY A 181 -5.27 26.00 21.56
N ILE A 182 -4.73 24.83 21.25
CA ILE A 182 -4.71 24.18 19.93
C ILE A 182 -5.92 23.26 19.75
N PHE A 183 -6.38 22.59 20.81
CA PHE A 183 -7.33 21.48 20.75
C PHE A 183 -8.67 21.75 21.45
N GLY A 184 -8.81 22.85 22.21
CA GLY A 184 -9.98 23.14 23.06
C GLY A 184 -11.34 23.11 22.34
N SER A 185 -11.38 23.33 21.01
CA SER A 185 -12.59 23.18 20.18
C SER A 185 -12.54 22.05 19.15
N SER A 186 -11.36 21.48 18.84
CA SER A 186 -11.20 20.45 17.81
C SER A 186 -11.20 19.00 18.34
N LEU A 187 -11.19 18.81 19.65
CA LEU A 187 -11.11 17.49 20.30
C LEU A 187 -12.29 16.56 20.10
N LYS A 188 -13.44 17.13 19.74
CA LYS A 188 -14.67 16.40 19.42
C LYS A 188 -15.00 16.42 17.92
N VAL A 189 -14.06 16.85 17.07
CA VAL A 189 -14.32 17.00 15.64
C VAL A 189 -14.13 15.65 14.97
N ASN A 190 -15.24 15.05 14.58
CA ASN A 190 -15.25 13.93 13.65
C ASN A 190 -14.89 14.45 12.24
N TYR A 191 -14.13 13.66 11.50
CA TYR A 191 -13.79 13.97 10.11
C TYR A 191 -15.03 13.92 9.21
N ASP A 192 -15.29 15.01 8.46
CA ASP A 192 -16.45 15.13 7.58
C ASP A 192 -16.01 15.32 6.11
N PRO A 193 -15.82 14.21 5.35
CA PRO A 193 -15.31 14.26 3.98
C PRO A 193 -16.28 14.90 2.98
N ASN A 194 -17.57 15.04 3.31
CA ASN A 194 -18.59 15.55 2.40
C ASN A 194 -19.01 16.98 2.72
N GLY A 195 -18.76 17.46 3.95
CA GLY A 195 -19.02 18.83 4.35
C GLY A 195 -17.73 19.60 4.62
N LYS A 196 -17.40 19.77 5.90
CA LYS A 196 -16.38 20.74 6.35
C LYS A 196 -14.95 20.37 5.96
N ASP A 197 -14.65 19.09 5.78
CA ASP A 197 -13.33 18.58 5.42
C ASP A 197 -13.24 18.14 3.96
N ALA A 198 -14.22 18.47 3.12
CA ALA A 198 -14.26 18.05 1.72
C ALA A 198 -13.05 18.55 0.89
N GLU A 199 -12.51 19.73 1.18
CA GLU A 199 -11.30 20.22 0.53
C GLU A 199 -10.06 19.42 0.97
N ILE A 200 -9.97 19.07 2.25
CA ILE A 200 -8.91 18.21 2.79
C ILE A 200 -8.99 16.83 2.12
N GLU A 201 -10.17 16.23 2.05
CA GLU A 201 -10.36 14.91 1.44
C GLU A 201 -9.92 14.87 -0.03
N LYS A 202 -10.28 15.90 -0.80
CA LYS A 202 -9.87 16.01 -2.21
C LYS A 202 -8.35 16.09 -2.33
N ILE A 203 -7.68 16.87 -1.48
CA ILE A 203 -6.22 17.02 -1.52
C ILE A 203 -5.54 15.71 -1.07
N VAL A 204 -6.03 15.08 0.00
CA VAL A 204 -5.48 13.81 0.49
C VAL A 204 -5.59 12.72 -0.58
N ARG A 205 -6.73 12.59 -1.26
CA ARG A 205 -6.88 11.63 -2.37
C ARG A 205 -5.93 11.93 -3.53
N LYS A 206 -5.68 13.21 -3.83
CA LYS A 206 -4.66 13.58 -4.83
C LYS A 206 -3.25 13.14 -4.39
N ILE A 207 -2.91 13.29 -3.12
CA ILE A 207 -1.63 12.82 -2.56
C ILE A 207 -1.54 11.28 -2.66
N GLU A 208 -2.61 10.56 -2.30
CA GLU A 208 -2.68 9.08 -2.39
C GLU A 208 -2.50 8.56 -3.82
N LEU A 209 -3.03 9.29 -4.80
CA LEU A 209 -2.96 8.95 -6.22
C LEU A 209 -1.69 9.47 -6.92
N GLY A 210 -0.80 10.16 -6.20
CA GLY A 210 0.47 10.67 -6.73
C GLY A 210 0.35 11.89 -7.64
N TYR A 211 -0.76 12.64 -7.55
CA TYR A 211 -0.96 13.88 -8.32
C TYR A 211 -0.28 15.12 -7.69
N LEU A 212 0.19 15.04 -6.45
CA LEU A 212 0.73 16.16 -5.65
C LEU A 212 1.99 15.79 -4.87
#